data_AF-A0A8H4XS17-F1
#
_entry.id   AF-A0A8H4XS17-F1
#
_cell.length_a   1.000
_cell.length_b   1.000
_cell.length_c   1.000
_cell.angle_alpha   90.00
_cell.angle_beta   90.00
_cell.angle_gamma   90.00
#
_symmetry.space_group_name_H-M   'P 1'
#
loop_
_entity.id
_entity.type
_entity.pdbx_description
1 polymer ?
#
loop_
_entity_poly.entity_id
_entity_poly.type
_entity_poly.pdbx_seq_one_letter_code
_entity_poly.pdbx_strand_id
1 'polypeptide(L)'
;MALAINLRILDTDLQPGSKEARSRLWWSIYTLENILAYMTGRPTCIGSSSFSVDPPVPYSEDMFARPQVVDLLTNETLRKERLRWSLDAQENENADYEPFWLNDIETNQGLQFYHLVDLMHIVHVAIDELFSPKGFQANKSIIKRRICFYDERLEHWLSRLSPACSFVDQD
;
A
#
# COMPACT_ATOMS: atom_id res chain seq x y z
N MET A 1 4.22 19.35 0.99
CA MET A 1 4.88 19.56 2.30
C MET A 1 5.24 18.20 2.88
N ALA A 2 6.47 17.74 2.68
CA ALA A 2 6.93 16.49 3.29
C ALA A 2 7.26 16.77 4.76
N LEU A 3 6.29 16.56 5.66
CA LEU A 3 6.48 16.82 7.08
C LEU A 3 7.66 16.00 7.62
N ALA A 4 8.44 16.64 8.50
CA ALA A 4 9.59 16.15 9.25
C ALA A 4 9.36 14.89 10.13
N ILE A 5 8.29 14.14 9.87
CA ILE A 5 8.02 12.81 10.38
C ILE A 5 8.96 11.80 9.71
N ASN A 6 9.24 11.94 8.40
CA ASN A 6 10.09 10.99 7.66
C ASN A 6 11.57 11.07 8.09
N LEU A 7 12.06 12.25 8.47
CA LEU A 7 13.45 12.46 8.90
C LEU A 7 13.79 11.84 10.26
N ARG A 8 12.79 11.46 11.08
CA ARG A 8 13.00 10.80 12.37
C ARG A 8 12.82 9.28 12.33
N ILE A 9 12.46 8.70 11.18
CA ILE A 9 12.34 7.24 11.02
C ILE A 9 13.72 6.57 10.88
N LEU A 10 14.75 7.36 10.55
CA LEU A 10 16.16 6.94 10.44
C LEU A 10 16.91 6.88 11.77
N ASP A 11 16.26 7.22 12.90
CA ASP A 11 16.89 7.17 14.21
C ASP A 11 17.00 5.70 14.67
N THR A 12 18.22 5.18 14.70
CA THR A 12 18.53 3.76 14.94
C THR A 12 18.18 3.30 16.36
N ASP A 13 17.92 4.23 17.27
CA ASP A 13 17.68 3.97 18.70
C ASP A 13 16.17 3.81 19.04
N LEU A 14 15.30 3.86 18.03
CA LEU A 14 13.86 3.79 18.25
C LEU A 14 13.35 2.34 18.36
N GLN A 15 12.50 2.09 19.35
CA GLN A 15 11.79 0.81 19.45
C GLN A 15 11.02 0.48 18.15
N PRO A 16 11.03 -0.78 17.68
CA PRO A 16 10.44 -1.18 16.40
C PRO A 16 8.95 -0.83 16.28
N GLY A 17 8.18 -0.95 17.37
CA GLY A 17 6.78 -0.54 17.40
C GLY A 17 6.57 0.96 17.18
N SER A 18 7.48 1.80 17.70
CA SER A 18 7.45 3.26 17.46
C SER A 18 7.80 3.63 16.03
N LYS A 19 8.70 2.88 15.37
CA LYS A 19 9.02 3.04 13.95
C LYS A 19 7.80 2.70 13.09
N GLU A 20 7.11 1.60 13.41
CA GLU A 20 5.87 1.19 12.74
C GLU A 20 4.72 2.18 12.96
N ALA A 21 4.52 2.68 14.18
CA ALA A 21 3.48 3.68 14.46
C ALA A 21 3.65 4.95 13.61
N ARG A 22 4.90 5.39 13.39
CA ARG A 22 5.19 6.52 12.49
C ARG A 22 4.93 6.18 11.02
N SER A 23 5.29 4.97 10.59
CA SER A 23 4.96 4.49 9.23
C SER A 23 3.45 4.50 8.99
N ARG A 24 2.67 3.94 9.92
CA ARG A 24 1.20 3.96 9.85
C ARG A 24 0.63 5.36 9.87
N LEU A 25 1.13 6.25 10.73
CA LEU A 25 0.69 7.64 10.75
C LEU A 25 0.90 8.32 9.40
N TRP A 26 2.06 8.07 8.78
CA TRP A 26 2.37 8.58 7.46
C TRP A 26 1.40 8.03 6.39
N TRP A 27 1.14 6.72 6.39
CA TRP A 27 0.17 6.08 5.50
C TRP A 27 -1.28 6.55 5.73
N SER A 28 -1.66 6.87 6.96
CA SER A 28 -2.96 7.44 7.29
C SER A 28 -3.12 8.84 6.72
N ILE A 29 -2.09 9.69 6.85
CA ILE A 29 -2.08 11.03 6.24
C ILE A 29 -2.14 10.92 4.71
N TYR A 30 -1.36 10.01 4.13
CA TYR A 30 -1.38 9.74 2.69
C TYR A 30 -2.78 9.34 2.21
N THR A 31 -3.40 8.37 2.88
CA THR A 31 -4.74 7.89 2.54
C THR A 31 -5.78 8.99 2.68
N LEU A 32 -5.74 9.74 3.79
CA LEU A 32 -6.64 10.85 4.06
C LEU A 32 -6.54 11.95 2.98
N GLU A 33 -5.32 12.37 2.64
CA GLU A 33 -5.09 13.37 1.61
C GLU A 33 -5.65 12.91 0.25
N ASN A 34 -5.42 11.64 -0.13
CA ASN A 34 -5.95 11.12 -1.39
C ASN A 34 -7.47 11.05 -1.42
N ILE A 35 -8.10 10.65 -0.30
CA ILE A 35 -9.57 10.65 -0.18
C ILE A 35 -10.10 12.08 -0.28
N LEU A 36 -9.48 13.04 0.40
CA LEU A 36 -9.88 14.46 0.34
C LEU A 36 -9.69 15.05 -1.05
N ALA A 37 -8.57 14.75 -1.70
CA ALA A 37 -8.28 15.15 -3.08
C ALA A 37 -9.37 14.64 -4.03
N TYR A 38 -9.71 13.36 -3.92
CA TYR A 38 -10.80 12.74 -4.67
C TYR A 38 -12.17 13.40 -4.39
N MET A 39 -12.56 13.52 -3.12
CA MET A 39 -13.85 14.11 -2.73
C MET A 39 -13.99 15.57 -3.18
N THR A 40 -12.89 16.32 -3.21
CA THR A 40 -12.90 17.75 -3.56
C THR A 40 -12.55 18.04 -5.02
N GLY A 41 -12.23 17.01 -5.81
CA GLY A 41 -11.79 17.14 -7.19
C GLY A 41 -10.46 17.88 -7.36
N ARG A 42 -9.64 17.96 -6.31
CA ARG A 42 -8.32 18.60 -6.34
C ARG A 42 -7.24 17.55 -6.62
N PRO A 43 -6.16 17.90 -7.33
CA PRO A 43 -5.01 17.02 -7.43
C PRO A 43 -4.34 16.89 -6.06
N THR A 44 -3.98 15.67 -5.67
CA THR A 44 -3.22 15.37 -4.45
C THR A 44 -1.89 16.14 -4.45
N CYS A 45 -1.52 16.76 -3.32
CA CYS A 45 -0.23 17.45 -3.22
C CYS A 45 0.97 16.52 -2.97
N ILE A 46 0.74 15.21 -2.97
CA ILE A 46 1.73 14.17 -2.71
C ILE A 46 2.06 13.48 -4.04
N GLY A 47 3.31 13.62 -4.49
CA GLY A 47 3.77 13.03 -5.75
C GLY A 47 3.85 11.51 -5.69
N SER A 48 3.55 10.85 -6.81
CA SER A 48 3.60 9.38 -6.99
C SER A 48 4.99 8.77 -6.72
N SER A 49 6.07 9.52 -6.97
CA SER A 49 7.46 9.06 -6.87
C SER A 49 8.16 9.32 -5.53
N SER A 50 7.43 9.74 -4.49
CA SER A 50 8.03 10.34 -3.29
C SER A 50 8.08 9.44 -2.05
N PHE A 51 7.90 8.12 -2.21
CA PHE A 51 7.70 7.23 -1.07
C PHE A 51 8.88 6.29 -0.87
N SER A 52 9.64 6.55 0.20
CA SER A 52 10.68 5.64 0.71
C SER A 52 10.20 4.86 1.94
N VAL A 53 8.89 4.84 2.18
CA VAL A 53 8.28 4.17 3.35
C VAL A 53 7.77 2.81 2.89
N ASP A 54 8.18 1.76 3.58
CA ASP A 54 7.67 0.41 3.32
C ASP A 54 6.17 0.29 3.65
N PRO A 55 5.44 -0.68 3.08
CA PRO A 55 4.03 -0.89 3.41
C PRO A 55 3.83 -1.10 4.92
N PRO A 56 2.67 -0.72 5.48
CA PRO A 56 2.37 -0.94 6.89
C PRO A 56 2.27 -2.44 7.19
N VAL A 57 2.60 -2.85 8.42
CA VAL A 57 2.53 -4.25 8.82
C VAL A 57 1.07 -4.66 9.02
N PRO A 58 0.61 -5.81 8.48
CA PRO A 58 -0.80 -6.24 8.52
C PRO A 58 -1.22 -6.89 9.87
N TYR A 59 -0.71 -6.38 10.99
CA TYR A 59 -1.03 -6.86 12.33
C TYR A 59 -1.48 -5.70 13.23
N SER A 60 -2.37 -5.94 14.17
CA SER A 60 -2.79 -4.89 15.12
C SER A 60 -1.72 -4.68 16.21
N GLU A 61 -1.71 -3.52 16.89
CA GLU A 61 -0.63 -3.15 17.82
C GLU A 61 -0.51 -4.11 19.01
N ASP A 62 -1.62 -4.68 19.45
CA ASP A 62 -1.70 -5.74 20.47
C ASP A 62 -0.94 -7.02 20.07
N MET A 63 -0.74 -7.23 18.76
CA MET A 63 -0.07 -8.40 18.20
C MET A 63 1.43 -8.21 18.04
N PHE A 64 1.96 -6.99 18.28
CA PHE A 64 3.37 -6.67 18.06
C PHE A 64 4.32 -7.43 18.98
N ALA A 65 3.83 -7.93 20.12
CA ALA A 65 4.62 -8.77 21.01
C ALA A 65 4.82 -10.20 20.49
N ARG A 66 4.08 -10.64 19.44
CA ARG A 66 4.22 -11.99 18.89
C ARG A 66 5.57 -12.12 18.16
N PRO A 67 6.30 -13.24 18.33
CA PRO A 67 7.65 -13.38 17.78
C PRO A 67 7.70 -13.23 16.25
N GLN A 68 6.68 -13.72 15.54
CA GLN A 68 6.55 -13.56 14.08
C GLN A 68 6.41 -12.10 13.62
N VAL A 69 5.80 -11.25 14.45
CA VAL A 69 5.59 -9.83 14.14
C VAL A 69 6.81 -9.02 14.53
N VAL A 70 7.45 -9.35 15.66
CA VAL A 70 8.74 -8.75 16.06
C VAL A 70 9.79 -8.98 14.98
N ASP A 71 9.91 -10.21 14.47
CA ASP A 71 10.86 -10.53 13.40
C ASP A 71 10.56 -9.71 12.13
N LEU A 72 9.28 -9.58 11.74
CA LEU A 72 8.86 -8.74 10.62
C LEU A 72 9.13 -7.23 10.83
N LEU A 73 9.08 -6.75 12.07
CA LEU A 73 9.35 -5.35 12.42
C LEU A 73 10.85 -5.03 12.49
N THR A 74 11.67 -5.99 12.89
CA THR A 74 13.12 -5.83 13.05
C THR A 74 13.88 -6.13 11.76
N ASN A 75 13.41 -7.11 10.98
CA ASN A 75 14.11 -7.60 9.80
C ASN A 75 13.64 -6.88 8.53
N GLU A 76 14.43 -5.90 8.08
CA GLU A 76 14.10 -5.07 6.90
C GLU A 76 14.08 -5.87 5.58
N THR A 77 14.89 -6.92 5.43
CA THR A 77 14.90 -7.74 4.21
C THR A 77 13.65 -8.61 4.11
N LEU A 78 13.30 -9.28 5.22
CA LEU A 78 12.08 -10.08 5.33
C LEU A 78 10.84 -9.19 5.12
N ARG A 79 10.87 -7.97 5.65
CA ARG A 79 9.82 -6.98 5.44
C ARG A 79 9.63 -6.65 3.95
N LYS A 80 10.70 -6.38 3.21
CA LYS A 80 10.63 -6.07 1.78
C LYS A 80 10.20 -7.27 0.92
N GLU A 81 10.57 -8.47 1.32
CA GLU A 81 10.18 -9.69 0.63
C GLU A 81 8.68 -9.97 0.82
N ARG A 82 8.18 -9.85 2.06
CA ARG A 82 6.79 -10.18 2.39
C ARG A 82 5.80 -9.06 2.10
N LEU A 83 6.17 -7.80 2.37
CA LEU A 83 5.32 -6.64 2.18
C LEU A 83 5.62 -6.01 0.82
N ARG A 84 4.99 -6.56 -0.22
CA ARG A 84 5.04 -6.02 -1.58
C ARG A 84 3.70 -5.41 -1.97
N TRP A 85 3.75 -4.24 -2.60
CA TRP A 85 2.56 -3.61 -3.18
C TRP A 85 1.99 -4.50 -4.28
N SER A 86 0.66 -4.52 -4.44
CA SER A 86 0.02 -5.19 -5.58
C SER A 86 0.49 -4.60 -6.92
N LEU A 87 0.83 -3.31 -6.92
CA LEU A 87 1.36 -2.62 -8.09
C LEU A 87 2.76 -3.15 -8.53
N ASP A 88 3.60 -3.55 -7.58
CA ASP A 88 5.00 -3.97 -7.83
C ASP A 88 5.15 -5.43 -8.25
N ALA A 89 4.04 -6.17 -8.39
CA ALA A 89 4.06 -7.61 -8.63
C ALA A 89 4.62 -8.03 -10.02
N GLN A 90 4.94 -7.12 -10.95
CA GLN A 90 5.05 -7.48 -12.38
C GLN A 90 6.33 -7.09 -13.12
N GLU A 91 7.50 -7.01 -12.49
CA GLU A 91 8.74 -6.83 -13.28
C GLU A 91 9.88 -7.82 -13.03
N ASN A 92 9.82 -8.71 -12.03
CA ASN A 92 10.88 -9.70 -11.83
C ASN A 92 10.31 -11.09 -11.55
N GLU A 93 10.74 -12.03 -12.39
CA GLU A 93 10.67 -13.49 -12.31
C GLU A 93 10.44 -14.02 -10.88
N ASN A 94 9.18 -14.31 -10.55
CA ASN A 94 8.70 -15.37 -9.66
C ASN A 94 7.17 -15.22 -9.55
N ALA A 95 6.46 -15.76 -10.53
CA ALA A 95 5.00 -15.74 -10.65
C ALA A 95 4.26 -16.53 -9.54
N ASP A 96 4.98 -17.12 -8.59
CA ASP A 96 4.43 -18.02 -7.56
C ASP A 96 4.34 -17.38 -6.16
N TYR A 97 4.71 -16.12 -5.98
CA TYR A 97 4.60 -15.45 -4.68
C TYR A 97 3.18 -14.89 -4.45
N GLU A 98 2.19 -15.77 -4.50
CA GLU A 98 0.87 -15.50 -3.95
C GLU A 98 1.02 -15.36 -2.42
N PRO A 99 0.55 -14.26 -1.81
CA PRO A 99 0.72 -14.03 -0.38
C PRO A 99 -0.32 -14.85 0.40
N PHE A 100 -0.26 -16.18 0.29
CA PHE A 100 -1.05 -17.11 1.09
C PHE A 100 -0.92 -16.81 2.58
N TRP A 101 0.24 -16.31 3.02
CA TRP A 101 0.48 -15.91 4.41
C TRP A 101 -0.42 -14.76 4.89
N LEU A 102 -0.95 -13.90 4.01
CA LEU A 102 -1.91 -12.86 4.41
C LEU A 102 -3.27 -13.48 4.77
N ASN A 103 -3.65 -14.59 4.13
CA ASN A 103 -4.88 -15.32 4.43
C ASN A 103 -4.80 -16.07 5.76
N ASP A 104 -3.58 -16.41 6.22
CA ASP A 104 -3.35 -17.04 7.52
C ASP A 104 -3.50 -16.05 8.69
N ILE A 105 -3.55 -14.75 8.42
CA ILE A 105 -3.69 -13.72 9.45
C ILE A 105 -5.17 -13.55 9.80
N GLU A 106 -5.49 -13.67 11.09
CA GLU A 106 -6.81 -13.33 11.61
C GLU A 106 -7.17 -11.88 11.27
N THR A 107 -8.40 -11.66 10.81
CA THR A 107 -8.88 -10.35 10.39
C THR A 107 -8.75 -9.34 11.52
N ASN A 108 -7.95 -8.31 11.27
CA ASN A 108 -7.61 -7.32 12.27
C ASN A 108 -7.49 -5.93 11.63
N GLN A 109 -7.47 -4.89 12.46
CA GLN A 109 -7.43 -3.50 11.98
C GLN A 109 -6.17 -3.19 11.15
N GLY A 110 -5.03 -3.78 11.50
CA GLY A 110 -3.78 -3.65 10.75
C GLY A 110 -3.87 -4.27 9.36
N LEU A 111 -4.49 -5.45 9.21
CA LEU A 111 -4.69 -6.10 7.92
C LEU A 111 -5.63 -5.28 7.02
N GLN A 112 -6.74 -4.77 7.57
CA GLN A 112 -7.65 -3.88 6.85
C GLN A 112 -6.95 -2.59 6.40
N PHE A 113 -6.15 -1.99 7.27
CA PHE A 113 -5.37 -0.80 6.96
C PHE A 113 -4.34 -1.06 5.85
N TYR A 114 -3.66 -2.21 5.87
CA TYR A 114 -2.75 -2.61 4.81
C TYR A 114 -3.44 -2.69 3.45
N HIS A 115 -4.58 -3.38 3.36
CA HIS A 115 -5.34 -3.49 2.11
C HIS A 115 -5.86 -2.13 1.61
N LEU A 116 -6.34 -1.28 2.52
CA LEU A 116 -6.79 0.07 2.19
C LEU A 116 -5.65 0.91 1.60
N VAL A 117 -4.47 0.86 2.21
CA VAL A 117 -3.30 1.61 1.75
C VAL A 117 -2.83 1.12 0.38
N ASP A 118 -2.79 -0.20 0.16
CA ASP A 118 -2.43 -0.79 -1.15
C ASP A 118 -3.41 -0.36 -2.24
N LEU A 119 -4.72 -0.39 -1.96
CA LEU A 119 -5.75 0.09 -2.89
C LEU A 119 -5.56 1.58 -3.22
N MET A 120 -5.42 2.42 -2.19
CA MET A 120 -5.22 3.86 -2.38
C MET A 120 -3.93 4.14 -3.15
N HIS A 121 -2.90 3.32 -2.99
CA HIS A 121 -1.68 3.43 -3.76
C HIS A 121 -1.92 3.15 -5.24
N ILE A 122 -2.59 2.04 -5.59
CA ILE A 122 -2.96 1.71 -6.99
C ILE A 122 -3.77 2.85 -7.61
N VAL A 123 -4.80 3.32 -6.91
CA VAL A 123 -5.70 4.38 -7.40
C VAL A 123 -4.96 5.69 -7.59
N HIS A 124 -4.12 6.09 -6.63
CA HIS A 124 -3.35 7.33 -6.73
C HIS A 124 -2.38 7.31 -7.91
N VAL A 125 -1.65 6.21 -8.10
CA VAL A 125 -0.72 6.07 -9.23
C VAL A 125 -1.48 6.04 -10.56
N ALA A 126 -2.60 5.33 -10.64
CA ALA A 126 -3.45 5.32 -11.83
C ALA A 126 -3.95 6.73 -12.18
N ILE A 127 -4.41 7.49 -11.19
CA ILE A 127 -4.89 8.86 -11.40
C ILE A 127 -3.76 9.77 -11.86
N ASP A 128 -2.61 9.73 -11.17
CA ASP A 128 -1.44 10.54 -11.52
C ASP A 128 -0.97 10.24 -12.96
N GLU A 129 -0.92 8.97 -13.37
CA GLU A 129 -0.47 8.61 -14.71
C GLU A 129 -1.50 8.89 -15.82
N LEU A 130 -2.78 8.64 -15.58
CA LEU A 130 -3.84 8.80 -16.58
C LEU A 130 -4.25 10.27 -16.75
N PHE A 131 -4.28 11.03 -15.65
CA PHE A 131 -4.75 12.42 -15.63
C PHE A 131 -3.63 13.46 -15.50
N SER A 132 -2.35 13.05 -15.50
CA SER A 132 -1.25 13.98 -15.67
C SER A 132 -1.33 14.70 -17.03
N PRO A 133 -0.87 15.96 -17.15
CA PRO A 133 -0.78 16.66 -18.43
C PRO A 133 -0.05 15.86 -19.53
N LYS A 134 0.89 14.99 -19.14
CA LYS A 134 1.59 14.07 -20.06
C LYS A 134 0.69 12.92 -20.53
N GLY A 135 -0.23 12.45 -19.69
CA GLY A 135 -1.23 11.43 -20.02
C GLY A 135 -2.25 11.94 -21.04
N PHE A 136 -2.67 13.21 -20.94
CA PHE A 136 -3.56 13.85 -21.92
C PHE A 136 -2.94 14.01 -23.32
N GLN A 137 -1.61 14.07 -23.42
CA GLN A 137 -0.89 14.11 -24.69
C GLN A 137 -0.60 12.71 -25.26
N ALA A 138 -0.91 11.65 -24.52
CA ALA A 138 -0.67 10.28 -24.95
C ALA A 138 -1.70 9.83 -26.00
N ASN A 139 -1.26 8.92 -26.87
CA ASN A 139 -2.15 8.33 -27.88
C ASN A 139 -3.28 7.52 -27.19
N LYS A 140 -4.47 7.48 -27.80
CA LYS A 140 -5.64 6.76 -27.27
C LYS A 140 -5.36 5.28 -26.98
N SER A 141 -4.49 4.65 -27.78
CA SER A 141 -4.04 3.27 -27.57
C SER A 141 -3.23 3.10 -26.28
N ILE A 142 -2.41 4.09 -25.92
CA ILE A 142 -1.59 4.08 -24.69
C ILE A 142 -2.50 4.23 -23.47
N ILE A 143 -3.47 5.15 -23.52
CA ILE A 143 -4.46 5.35 -22.44
C ILE A 143 -5.25 4.05 -22.20
N LYS A 144 -5.75 3.41 -23.26
CA LYS A 144 -6.45 2.12 -23.15
C LYS A 144 -5.59 1.04 -22.51
N ARG A 145 -4.33 0.91 -22.94
CA ARG A 145 -3.39 -0.06 -22.37
C ARG A 145 -3.16 0.18 -20.88
N ARG A 146 -3.03 1.44 -20.45
CA ARG A 146 -2.88 1.81 -19.04
C ARG A 146 -4.12 1.47 -18.23
N ILE A 147 -5.32 1.76 -18.74
CA ILE A 147 -6.57 1.39 -18.07
C ILE A 147 -6.63 -0.12 -17.85
N CYS A 148 -6.41 -0.94 -18.89
CA CYS A 148 -6.39 -2.40 -18.75
C CYS A 148 -5.35 -2.86 -17.73
N PHE A 149 -4.16 -2.27 -17.74
CA PHE A 149 -3.12 -2.60 -16.75
C PHE A 149 -3.57 -2.33 -15.31
N TYR A 150 -4.16 -1.16 -15.04
CA TYR A 150 -4.63 -0.84 -13.68
C TYR A 150 -5.85 -1.67 -13.28
N ASP A 151 -6.71 -2.03 -14.23
CA ASP A 151 -7.84 -2.93 -14.03
C ASP A 151 -7.36 -4.33 -13.59
N GLU A 152 -6.40 -4.90 -14.30
CA GLU A 152 -5.74 -6.17 -13.92
C GLU A 152 -5.10 -6.09 -12.52
N ARG A 153 -4.56 -4.94 -12.12
CA ARG A 153 -3.98 -4.77 -10.76
C ARG A 153 -5.04 -4.64 -9.67
N LEU A 154 -6.18 -4.05 -9.98
CA LEU A 154 -7.31 -4.01 -9.05
C LEU A 154 -7.90 -5.41 -8.87
N GLU A 155 -8.02 -6.20 -9.93
CA GLU A 155 -8.44 -7.60 -9.86
C GLU A 155 -7.45 -8.44 -9.05
N HIS A 156 -6.14 -8.29 -9.28
CA HIS A 156 -5.11 -8.97 -8.48
C HIS A 156 -5.11 -8.53 -7.01
N TRP A 157 -5.34 -7.24 -6.73
CA TRP A 157 -5.52 -6.76 -5.37
C TRP A 157 -6.74 -7.41 -4.70
N LEU A 158 -7.85 -7.52 -5.44
CA LEU A 158 -9.09 -8.13 -4.97
C LEU A 158 -8.89 -9.62 -4.63
N SER A 159 -8.15 -10.37 -5.45
CA SER A 159 -7.88 -11.79 -5.21
C SER A 159 -7.03 -12.04 -3.96
N ARG A 160 -6.25 -11.04 -3.52
CA ARG A 160 -5.42 -11.09 -2.30
C ARG A 160 -6.16 -10.73 -1.02
N LEU A 161 -7.42 -10.29 -1.11
CA LEU A 161 -8.20 -9.95 0.08
C LEU A 161 -8.54 -11.21 0.87
N SER A 162 -8.35 -11.15 2.18
CA SER A 162 -8.89 -12.17 3.09
C SER A 162 -10.41 -12.26 2.91
N PRO A 163 -11.02 -13.47 2.94
CA PRO A 163 -12.45 -13.65 2.74
C PRO A 163 -13.33 -12.85 3.71
N ALA A 164 -12.82 -12.56 4.92
CA ALA A 164 -13.49 -11.71 5.90
C ALA A 164 -13.50 -10.21 5.54
N CYS A 165 -12.65 -9.79 4.61
CA CYS A 165 -12.63 -8.44 4.04
C CYS A 165 -13.28 -8.41 2.64
N SER A 166 -13.92 -9.49 2.21
CA SER A 166 -14.61 -9.51 0.92
C SER A 166 -15.83 -8.59 0.97
N PHE A 167 -15.97 -7.74 -0.05
CA PHE A 167 -17.08 -6.81 -0.21
C PHE A 167 -18.33 -7.48 -0.83
N VAL A 168 -18.34 -8.81 -0.89
CA VAL A 168 -19.40 -9.60 -1.50
C VAL A 168 -20.29 -10.10 -0.38
N ASP A 169 -21.57 -9.73 -0.39
CA ASP A 169 -22.57 -10.31 0.51
C ASP A 169 -22.58 -11.83 0.33
N GLN A 170 -22.41 -12.55 1.45
CA GLN A 170 -22.62 -13.99 1.49
C GLN A 170 -24.12 -14.24 1.55
N ASP A 171 -24.76 -14.34 0.39
CA ASP A 171 -26.12 -14.90 0.25
C ASP A 171 -26.13 -16.43 0.46
#